data_AF-A0A5K8AFI6-F1
#
_entry.id   AF-A0A5K8AFI6-F1
#
_cell.length_a   1.000
_cell.length_b   1.000
_cell.length_c   1.000
_cell.angle_alpha   90.00
_cell.angle_beta   90.00
_cell.angle_gamma   90.00
#
_symmetry.space_group_name_H-M   'P 1'
#
loop_
_entity.id
_entity.type
_entity.pdbx_description
1 polymer ?
#
loop_
_entity_poly.entity_id
_entity_poly.type
_entity_poly.pdbx_seq_one_letter_code
_entity_poly.pdbx_strand_id
1 'polypeptide(L)' 'MSLTIGLTYDLRSAYLAEGFTEEATAEFDRDDTVAAIESTLQSLGHRTERIGHGRQLAEALVAGRRWDLVFNIAEGMYER' A
#
# COMPACT_ATOMS: atom_id res chain seq x y z
N MET A 1 -2.14 -9.22 -21.48
CA MET A 1 -1.90 -7.76 -21.44
C MET A 1 -1.21 -7.44 -20.12
N SER A 2 -0.21 -6.55 -20.13
CA SER A 2 0.42 -6.06 -18.90
C SER A 2 -0.43 -4.91 -18.34
N LEU A 3 -0.73 -4.95 -17.03
CA LEU A 3 -1.48 -3.92 -16.32
C LEU A 3 -0.52 -3.05 -15.51
N THR A 4 -0.89 -1.80 -15.27
CA THR A 4 -0.28 -0.93 -14.28
C THR A 4 -1.13 -0.98 -13.01
N ILE A 5 -0.58 -1.59 -11.97
CA ILE A 5 -1.28 -1.89 -10.72
C ILE A 5 -0.77 -0.98 -9.61
N GLY A 6 -1.64 -0.16 -9.03
CA GLY A 6 -1.35 0.64 -7.85
C GLY A 6 -1.46 -0.19 -6.57
N LEU A 7 -0.50 -0.08 -5.64
CA LEU A 7 -0.54 -0.76 -4.35
C LEU A 7 -0.85 0.24 -3.24
N THR A 8 -1.91 0.00 -2.49
CA THR A 8 -2.26 0.80 -1.30
C THR A 8 -2.26 -0.05 -0.05
N TYR A 9 -1.63 0.46 1.01
CA TYR A 9 -1.34 -0.28 2.23
C TYR A 9 -1.07 0.71 3.38
N ASP A 10 -1.26 0.26 4.62
CA ASP A 10 -0.92 1.03 5.82
C ASP A 10 0.33 0.43 6.47
N LEU A 11 1.50 1.00 6.20
CA LEU A 11 2.75 0.46 6.73
C LEU A 11 2.89 0.74 8.23
N ARG A 12 3.23 -0.33 8.95
CA ARG A 12 3.75 -0.30 10.33
C ARG A 12 4.85 0.75 10.54
N SER A 13 5.75 0.88 9.57
CA SER A 13 6.92 1.77 9.62
C SER A 13 6.56 3.25 9.56
N ALA A 14 5.42 3.62 8.95
CA ALA A 14 4.90 4.99 8.99
C ALA A 14 4.49 5.35 10.43
N TYR A 15 3.82 4.43 11.14
CA TYR A 15 3.43 4.65 12.54
C TYR A 15 4.61 4.57 13.51
N LEU A 16 5.59 3.68 13.29
CA LEU A 16 6.83 3.71 14.07
C LEU A 16 7.58 5.04 13.89
N ALA A 17 7.60 5.62 12.68
CA ALA A 17 8.20 6.93 12.42
C ALA A 17 7.42 8.10 13.07
N GLU A 18 6.13 7.92 13.34
CA GLU A 18 5.30 8.84 14.13
C GLU A 18 5.47 8.67 15.66
N GLY A 19 6.31 7.72 16.11
CA GLY A 19 6.71 7.55 17.51
C GLY A 19 5.99 6.44 18.28
N PHE A 20 5.28 5.56 17.59
CA PHE A 20 4.59 4.41 18.21
C PHE A 20 5.58 3.28 18.55
N THR A 21 5.24 2.42 19.52
CA THR A 21 6.12 1.33 20.00
C THR A 21 5.97 0.04 19.16
N GLU A 22 6.96 -0.85 19.21
CA GLU A 22 6.91 -2.15 18.52
C GLU A 22 5.73 -3.03 18.99
N GLU A 23 5.40 -3.03 20.28
CA GLU A 23 4.22 -3.77 20.77
C GLU A 23 2.91 -3.22 20.19
N ALA A 24 2.79 -1.89 20.05
CA ALA A 24 1.59 -1.24 19.54
C ALA A 24 1.36 -1.43 18.03
N THR A 25 2.33 -2.04 17.33
CA THR A 25 2.33 -2.09 15.88
C THR A 25 2.31 -3.52 15.34
N ALA A 26 2.31 -4.54 16.20
CA ALA A 26 2.50 -5.95 15.85
C ALA A 26 1.45 -6.53 14.87
N GLU A 27 0.30 -5.87 14.72
CA GLU A 27 -0.80 -6.29 13.85
C GLU A 27 -0.73 -5.68 12.43
N PHE A 28 0.11 -4.67 12.20
CA PHE A 28 0.20 -4.00 10.89
C PHE A 28 1.02 -4.80 9.88
N ASP A 29 0.65 -4.65 8.60
CA ASP A 29 1.33 -5.26 7.48
C ASP A 29 2.83 -4.94 7.49
N ARG A 30 3.64 -6.02 7.43
CA ARG A 30 5.09 -5.91 7.33
C ARG A 30 5.44 -5.46 5.92
N ASP A 31 6.52 -4.70 5.78
CA ASP A 31 7.10 -4.34 4.48
C ASP A 31 7.30 -5.58 3.57
N ASP A 32 7.53 -6.74 4.19
CA ASP A 32 7.62 -8.05 3.52
C ASP A 32 6.33 -8.48 2.80
N THR A 33 5.15 -8.20 3.36
CA THR A 33 3.85 -8.51 2.71
C THR A 33 3.68 -7.70 1.43
N VAL A 34 3.93 -6.38 1.51
CA VAL A 34 3.86 -5.49 0.35
C VAL A 34 4.88 -5.91 -0.71
N ALA A 35 6.11 -6.23 -0.29
CA ALA A 35 7.16 -6.70 -1.20
C ALA A 35 6.82 -8.04 -1.86
N ALA A 36 6.21 -8.98 -1.13
CA ALA A 36 5.79 -10.27 -1.67
C ALA A 36 4.66 -10.11 -2.70
N ILE A 37 3.67 -9.26 -2.43
CA ILE A 37 2.59 -8.94 -3.38
C ILE A 37 3.17 -8.29 -4.63
N GLU A 38 4.03 -7.29 -4.46
CA GLU A 38 4.68 -6.59 -5.55
C GLU A 38 5.48 -7.55 -6.46
N SER A 39 6.37 -8.35 -5.87
CA SER A 39 7.18 -9.34 -6.59
C SER A 39 6.31 -10.35 -7.34
N THR A 40 5.23 -10.82 -6.70
CA THR A 40 4.30 -11.77 -7.33
C THR A 40 3.62 -11.14 -8.54
N LEU A 41 3.05 -9.94 -8.42
CA LEU A 41 2.41 -9.24 -9.54
C LEU A 41 3.38 -8.96 -10.69
N GLN A 42 4.63 -8.60 -10.36
CA GLN A 42 5.69 -8.40 -11.34
C GLN A 42 6.05 -9.71 -12.07
N SER A 43 6.16 -10.83 -11.34
CA SER A 43 6.42 -12.15 -11.92
C SER A 43 5.30 -12.64 -12.86
N LEU A 44 4.07 -12.18 -12.64
CA LEU A 44 2.92 -12.41 -13.52
C LEU A 44 2.91 -11.49 -14.76
N GLY A 45 3.90 -10.59 -14.89
CA GLY A 45 4.08 -9.71 -16.04
C GLY A 45 3.34 -8.37 -15.94
N HIS A 46 2.95 -7.95 -14.74
CA HIS A 46 2.34 -6.64 -14.48
C HIS A 46 3.37 -5.63 -13.97
N ARG A 47 3.08 -4.33 -14.13
CA ARG A 47 3.85 -3.25 -13.51
C ARG A 47 3.18 -2.84 -12.22
N THR A 48 3.95 -2.54 -11.19
CA THR A 48 3.44 -2.09 -9.90
C THR A 48 3.91 -0.67 -9.59
N GLU A 49 3.06 0.09 -8.91
CA GLU A 49 3.42 1.38 -8.31
C GLU A 49 2.95 1.41 -6.87
N ARG A 50 3.87 1.62 -5.93
CA ARG A 50 3.52 1.84 -4.52
C ARG A 50 2.92 3.24 -4.35
N ILE A 51 1.67 3.31 -3.91
CA ILE A 51 0.93 4.56 -3.70
C ILE A 51 1.04 5.00 -2.23
N GLY A 52 1.06 4.04 -1.31
CA GLY A 52 1.01 4.27 0.14
C GLY A 52 -0.42 4.17 0.68
N HIS A 53 -0.80 4.99 1.66
CA HIS A 53 -2.08 4.86 2.34
C HIS A 53 -3.24 5.53 1.58
N GLY A 54 -4.49 5.30 2.02
CA GLY A 54 -5.70 5.79 1.34
C GLY A 54 -5.73 7.30 1.04
N ARG A 55 -5.18 8.15 1.92
CA ARG A 55 -5.08 9.61 1.67
C ARG A 55 -4.21 9.96 0.46
N GLN A 56 -3.07 9.27 0.28
CA GLN A 56 -2.18 9.46 -0.87
C GLN A 56 -2.81 8.94 -2.16
N LEU A 57 -3.58 7.85 -2.10
CA LEU A 57 -4.40 7.41 -3.23
C LEU A 57 -5.39 8.49 -3.64
N ALA A 58 -6.14 9.06 -2.68
CA ALA A 58 -7.11 10.11 -2.97
C ALA A 58 -6.46 11.35 -3.60
N GLU A 59 -5.34 11.83 -3.03
CA GLU A 59 -4.55 12.94 -3.58
C GLU A 59 -4.10 12.66 -5.02
N ALA A 60 -3.57 11.47 -5.27
CA ALA A 60 -3.10 11.07 -6.60
C ALA A 60 -4.26 10.97 -7.62
N LEU A 61 -5.41 10.44 -7.22
CA LEU A 61 -6.60 10.36 -8.08
C LEU A 61 -7.14 11.75 -8.43
N VAL A 62 -7.17 12.67 -7.47
CA VAL A 62 -7.54 14.09 -7.67
C VAL A 62 -6.55 14.77 -8.62
N ALA A 63 -5.25 14.48 -8.50
CA ALA A 63 -4.21 14.97 -9.40
C ALA A 63 -4.25 14.34 -10.81
N GLY A 64 -5.21 13.46 -11.09
CA GLY A 64 -5.41 12.86 -12.41
C GLY A 64 -4.60 11.59 -12.68
N ARG A 65 -3.85 11.07 -11.70
CA ARG A 65 -3.17 9.78 -11.85
C ARG A 65 -4.17 8.64 -11.96
N ARG A 66 -3.86 7.63 -12.76
CA ARG A 66 -4.72 6.47 -13.03
C ARG A 66 -3.90 5.20 -13.09
N TRP A 67 -4.54 4.10 -12.74
CA TRP A 67 -4.04 2.75 -12.83
C TRP A 67 -5.11 1.89 -13.49
N ASP A 68 -4.70 0.76 -14.08
CA ASP A 68 -5.65 -0.20 -14.61
C ASP A 68 -6.39 -0.93 -13.47
N LEU A 69 -5.71 -1.11 -12.34
CA LEU A 69 -6.23 -1.68 -11.10
C LEU A 69 -5.51 -1.07 -9.90
N VAL A 70 -6.21 -0.91 -8.77
CA VAL A 70 -5.59 -0.62 -7.47
C VAL A 70 -5.81 -1.83 -6.56
N PHE A 71 -4.72 -2.45 -6.12
CA PHE A 71 -4.71 -3.54 -5.15
C PHE A 71 -4.59 -2.94 -3.75
N ASN A 72 -5.70 -2.96 -3.00
CA ASN A 72 -5.79 -2.31 -1.70
C ASN A 72 -5.76 -3.31 -0.55
N ILE A 73 -4.80 -3.14 0.35
CA ILE A 73 -4.68 -3.84 1.64
C ILE A 73 -4.61 -2.84 2.82
N ALA A 74 -4.88 -1.55 2.59
CA ALA A 74 -4.99 -0.56 3.65
C ALA A 74 -6.24 -0.83 4.50
N GLU A 75 -6.09 -0.88 5.82
CA GLU A 75 -7.16 -1.13 6.80
C GLU A 75 -7.69 0.17 7.42
N GLY A 76 -6.94 1.27 7.34
CA GLY A 76 -7.21 2.53 8.02
C GLY A 76 -6.80 2.51 9.50
N MET A 77 -6.83 3.69 10.14
CA MET A 77 -6.36 3.86 11.54
C MET A 77 -7.44 3.80 12.60
N TYR A 78 -8.70 3.91 12.20
CA TYR A 78 -9.82 3.99 13.12
C TYR A 78 -10.90 3.03 12.65
N GLU A 79 -11.15 1.99 13.46
CA GLU A 79 -12.37 1.20 13.36
C GLU A 79 -13.55 2.15 13.62
N ARG A 80 -14.43 2.33 12.65
CA ARG A 80 -15.69 3.06 12.86
C ARG A 80 -16.81 2.10 13.21
#